data_AF-A0A533XZB6-F1
#
_entry.id   AF-A0A533XZB6-F1
#
_cell.length_a   1.000
_cell.length_b   1.000
_cell.length_c   1.000
_cell.angle_alpha   90.00
_cell.angle_beta   90.00
_cell.angle_gamma   90.00
#
_symmetry.space_group_name_H-M   'P 1'
#
loop_
_entity.id
_entity.type
_entity.pdbx_description
1 polymer ?
#
loop_
_entity_poly.entity_id
_entity_poly.type
_entity_poly.pdbx_seq_one_letter_code
_entity_poly.pdbx_strand_id
1 'polypeptide(L)'
;MDTLADDRSVYTLSTSRLIDKYVDLIRSASPCGNPKVSYKEAHAIAAAVNAAVEENPDLNGFVILCLMKTESDYDRKAISHKGYSGLMQTPGMSGYIDLDVRWGVRILKEKLKLANYDLKKAIALYKGGTNRLARKQAEDFMRRWRKVSGEMI
;
A
#
# COMPACT_ATOMS: atom_id res chain seq x y z
N MET A 1 26.60 -25.09 18.03
CA MET A 1 25.92 -25.40 16.77
C MET A 1 25.04 -24.20 16.44
N ASP A 2 25.51 -23.38 15.50
CA ASP A 2 24.86 -22.17 15.01
C ASP A 2 23.61 -22.52 14.20
N THR A 3 22.43 -22.31 14.78
CA THR A 3 21.14 -22.36 14.06
C THR A 3 20.53 -20.98 13.82
N LEU A 4 21.15 -19.91 14.32
CA LEU A 4 20.62 -18.54 14.22
C LEU A 4 21.10 -17.76 12.98
N ALA A 5 22.22 -18.16 12.38
CA ALA A 5 22.75 -17.52 11.18
C ALA A 5 21.98 -17.93 9.90
N ASP A 6 21.49 -19.17 9.87
CA ASP A 6 20.78 -19.74 8.72
C ASP A 6 19.40 -19.09 8.55
N ASP A 7 18.64 -18.97 9.63
CA ASP A 7 17.27 -18.42 9.65
C ASP A 7 17.23 -16.93 9.29
N ARG A 8 18.24 -16.15 9.73
CA ARG A 8 18.39 -14.74 9.33
C ARG A 8 18.67 -14.60 7.83
N SER A 9 19.43 -15.51 7.23
CA SER A 9 19.75 -15.46 5.80
C SER A 9 18.52 -15.75 4.95
N VAL A 10 17.72 -16.75 5.34
CA VAL A 10 16.46 -17.13 4.69
C VAL A 10 15.43 -16.01 4.83
N TYR A 11 15.29 -15.43 6.03
CA TYR A 11 14.41 -14.27 6.26
C TYR A 11 14.82 -13.08 5.38
N THR A 12 16.11 -12.74 5.32
CA THR A 12 16.63 -11.63 4.50
C THR A 12 16.39 -11.86 3.01
N LEU A 13 16.60 -13.08 2.52
CA LEU A 13 16.31 -13.46 1.14
C LEU A 13 14.80 -13.40 0.81
N SER A 14 13.95 -13.84 1.73
CA SER A 14 12.49 -13.76 1.59
C SER A 14 12.00 -12.32 1.55
N THR A 15 12.50 -11.47 2.46
CA THR A 15 12.22 -10.03 2.48
C THR A 15 12.68 -9.35 1.19
N SER A 16 13.89 -9.66 0.71
CA SER A 16 14.38 -9.15 -0.58
C SER A 16 13.45 -9.54 -1.73
N ARG A 17 13.04 -10.81 -1.81
CA ARG A 17 12.13 -11.29 -2.86
C ARG A 17 10.75 -10.62 -2.80
N LEU A 18 10.24 -10.35 -1.60
CA LEU A 18 8.94 -9.67 -1.46
C LEU A 18 9.02 -8.19 -1.86
N ILE A 19 10.09 -7.51 -1.47
CA ILE A 19 10.37 -6.13 -1.90
C ILE A 19 10.48 -6.07 -3.42
N ASP A 20 11.19 -7.02 -4.05
CA ASP A 20 11.31 -7.09 -5.51
C ASP A 20 9.93 -7.23 -6.18
N LYS A 21 9.07 -8.11 -5.67
CA LYS A 21 7.68 -8.24 -6.16
C LYS A 21 6.86 -6.96 -6.01
N TYR A 22 7.04 -6.22 -4.91
CA TYR A 22 6.42 -4.91 -4.73
C TYR A 22 6.93 -3.89 -5.74
N VAL A 23 8.25 -3.84 -5.98
CA VAL A 23 8.85 -2.98 -7.00
C VAL A 23 8.30 -3.29 -8.38
N ASP A 24 8.21 -4.57 -8.74
CA ASP A 24 7.65 -5.02 -10.00
C ASP A 24 6.19 -4.59 -10.14
N LEU A 25 5.36 -4.76 -9.10
CA LEU A 25 3.98 -4.29 -9.13
C LEU A 25 3.93 -2.77 -9.36
N ILE A 26 4.65 -1.99 -8.55
CA ILE A 26 4.65 -0.51 -8.61
C ILE A 26 5.01 -0.04 -10.02
N ARG A 27 5.96 -0.70 -10.68
CA ARG A 27 6.47 -0.29 -12.01
C ARG A 27 5.83 -1.02 -13.19
N SER A 28 4.92 -1.95 -12.94
CA SER A 28 4.22 -2.68 -13.99
C SER A 28 3.18 -1.83 -14.72
N ALA A 29 2.73 -2.31 -15.88
CA ALA A 29 1.53 -1.81 -16.56
C ALA A 29 0.22 -2.37 -15.94
N SER A 30 0.31 -3.07 -14.81
CA SER A 30 -0.86 -3.66 -14.15
C SER A 30 -1.84 -2.57 -13.67
N PRO A 31 -3.09 -2.92 -13.33
CA PRO A 31 -4.07 -1.97 -12.81
C PRO A 31 -3.66 -1.25 -11.52
N CYS A 32 -2.74 -1.82 -10.74
CA CYS A 32 -2.16 -1.18 -9.56
C CYS A 32 -0.74 -0.63 -9.80
N GLY A 33 -0.19 -0.71 -11.02
CA GLY A 33 1.15 -0.23 -11.35
C GLY A 33 1.16 1.15 -12.05
N ASN A 34 2.33 1.76 -12.08
CA ASN A 34 2.66 2.98 -12.82
C ASN A 34 4.09 2.85 -13.39
N PRO A 35 4.24 2.52 -14.69
CA PRO A 35 5.56 2.32 -15.30
C PRO A 35 6.49 3.54 -15.28
N LYS A 36 5.95 4.73 -14.99
CA LYS A 36 6.73 5.97 -14.92
C LYS A 36 7.46 6.13 -13.59
N VAL A 37 7.13 5.34 -12.57
CA VAL A 37 7.81 5.41 -11.27
C VAL A 37 9.24 4.90 -11.42
N SER A 38 10.20 5.72 -11.01
CA SER A 38 11.61 5.35 -11.04
C SER A 38 11.88 4.15 -10.13
N TYR A 39 12.89 3.34 -10.47
CA TYR A 39 13.28 2.20 -9.62
C TYR A 39 13.60 2.63 -8.18
N LYS A 40 14.35 3.72 -8.00
CA LYS A 40 14.73 4.24 -6.68
C LYS A 40 13.50 4.58 -5.84
N GLU A 41 12.51 5.26 -6.43
CA GLU A 41 11.26 5.61 -5.74
C GLU A 41 10.43 4.36 -5.44
N ALA A 42 10.27 3.46 -6.41
CA ALA A 42 9.54 2.21 -6.23
C ALA A 42 10.14 1.36 -5.10
N HIS A 43 11.48 1.24 -5.05
CA HIS A 43 12.16 0.50 -4.00
C HIS A 43 11.98 1.15 -2.62
N ALA A 44 12.03 2.49 -2.53
CA ALA A 44 11.77 3.19 -1.28
C ALA A 44 10.33 2.96 -0.77
N ILE A 45 9.34 3.01 -1.67
CA ILE A 45 7.94 2.70 -1.36
C ILE A 45 7.79 1.23 -0.93
N ALA A 46 8.37 0.30 -1.70
CA ALA A 46 8.31 -1.14 -1.42
C ALA A 46 8.91 -1.50 -0.04
N ALA A 47 10.08 -0.94 0.28
CA ALA A 47 10.72 -1.13 1.57
C ALA A 47 9.87 -0.56 2.73
N ALA A 48 9.30 0.63 2.55
CA ALA A 48 8.41 1.25 3.54
C ALA A 48 7.12 0.43 3.75
N VAL A 49 6.53 -0.09 2.68
CA VAL A 49 5.36 -0.99 2.76
C VAL A 49 5.72 -2.29 3.45
N ASN A 50 6.87 -2.89 3.14
CA ASN A 50 7.33 -4.11 3.81
C ASN A 50 7.48 -3.88 5.32
N ALA A 51 8.17 -2.83 5.73
CA ALA A 51 8.34 -2.49 7.15
C ALA A 51 6.99 -2.26 7.85
N ALA A 52 6.06 -1.56 7.19
CA ALA A 52 4.72 -1.35 7.74
C ALA A 52 3.91 -2.66 7.88
N VAL A 53 4.10 -3.63 6.98
CA VAL A 53 3.48 -4.97 7.06
C VAL A 53 4.15 -5.84 8.13
N GLU A 54 5.47 -5.76 8.33
CA GLU A 54 6.16 -6.45 9.43
C GLU A 54 5.62 -6.01 10.80
N GLU A 55 5.29 -4.72 10.95
CA GLU A 55 4.63 -4.17 12.14
C GLU A 55 3.13 -4.53 12.22
N ASN A 56 2.52 -4.98 11.12
CA ASN A 56 1.09 -5.24 10.97
C ASN A 56 0.83 -6.50 10.11
N PRO A 57 1.16 -7.70 10.62
CA PRO A 57 1.17 -8.94 9.82
C PRO A 57 -0.23 -9.39 9.35
N ASP A 58 -1.29 -8.76 9.85
CA ASP A 58 -2.67 -8.93 9.39
C ASP A 58 -2.98 -8.19 8.07
N LEU A 59 -2.04 -7.41 7.55
CA LEU A 59 -2.19 -6.66 6.31
C LEU A 59 -1.39 -7.28 5.17
N ASN A 60 -1.93 -7.12 3.96
CA ASN A 60 -1.26 -7.50 2.72
C ASN A 60 -0.64 -6.25 2.06
N GLY A 61 0.67 -6.27 1.81
CA GLY A 61 1.36 -5.13 1.19
C GLY A 61 0.86 -4.78 -0.21
N PHE A 62 0.40 -5.76 -1.00
CA PHE A 62 -0.18 -5.48 -2.31
C PHE A 62 -1.52 -4.73 -2.23
N VAL A 63 -2.30 -4.91 -1.15
CA VAL A 63 -3.51 -4.09 -0.89
C VAL A 63 -3.11 -2.63 -0.64
N ILE A 64 -2.05 -2.41 0.13
CA ILE A 64 -1.50 -1.08 0.44
C ILE A 64 -1.02 -0.39 -0.84
N LEU A 65 -0.28 -1.10 -1.70
CA LEU A 65 0.21 -0.58 -2.98
C LEU A 65 -0.94 -0.24 -3.94
N CYS A 66 -1.95 -1.10 -4.06
CA CYS A 66 -3.15 -0.79 -4.82
C CYS A 66 -3.88 0.45 -4.27
N LEU A 67 -3.86 0.67 -2.96
CA LEU A 67 -4.48 1.85 -2.36
C LEU A 67 -3.70 3.09 -2.77
N MET A 68 -2.37 3.09 -2.60
CA MET A 68 -1.48 4.16 -3.04
C MET A 68 -1.67 4.53 -4.51
N LYS A 69 -1.76 3.54 -5.39
CA LYS A 69 -2.07 3.78 -6.81
C LYS A 69 -3.34 4.61 -6.99
N THR A 70 -4.39 4.30 -6.24
CA THR A 70 -5.68 5.01 -6.38
C THR A 70 -5.75 6.34 -5.63
N GLU A 71 -4.88 6.55 -4.65
CA GLU A 71 -4.84 7.79 -3.87
C GLU A 71 -3.97 8.86 -4.55
N SER A 72 -2.80 8.49 -5.06
CA SER A 72 -1.85 9.47 -5.62
C SER A 72 -1.15 9.04 -6.91
N ASP A 73 -1.45 7.87 -7.45
CA ASP A 73 -0.68 7.29 -8.55
C ASP A 73 0.82 7.13 -8.23
N TYR A 74 1.13 6.83 -6.96
CA TYR A 74 2.49 6.79 -6.39
C TYR A 74 3.23 8.13 -6.41
N ASP A 75 2.54 9.26 -6.57
CA ASP A 75 3.14 10.57 -6.38
C ASP A 75 3.22 10.92 -4.90
N ARG A 76 4.44 10.97 -4.35
CA ARG A 76 4.68 11.36 -2.95
C ARG A 76 4.44 12.85 -2.68
N LYS A 77 4.29 13.67 -3.71
CA LYS A 77 4.02 15.10 -3.61
C LYS A 77 2.57 15.45 -3.94
N ALA A 78 1.70 14.46 -4.18
CA ALA A 78 0.30 14.70 -4.50
C ALA A 78 -0.40 15.46 -3.37
N ILE A 79 -1.14 16.50 -3.72
CA ILE A 79 -1.98 17.27 -2.80
C ILE A 79 -3.39 17.36 -3.39
N SER A 80 -4.39 16.88 -2.66
CA SER A 80 -5.79 17.02 -3.05
C SER A 80 -6.32 18.42 -2.79
N HIS A 81 -7.47 18.74 -3.42
CA HIS A 81 -8.23 19.95 -3.14
C HIS A 81 -8.67 20.12 -1.68
N LYS A 82 -8.64 19.04 -0.87
CA LYS A 82 -8.98 19.07 0.57
C LYS A 82 -7.75 19.10 1.48
N GLY A 83 -6.54 19.20 0.91
CA GLY A 83 -5.28 19.21 1.66
C GLY A 83 -4.71 17.83 2.03
N TYR A 84 -5.41 16.73 1.72
CA TYR A 84 -4.82 15.40 1.84
C TYR A 84 -3.59 15.27 0.94
N SER A 85 -2.58 14.56 1.43
CA SER A 85 -1.20 14.71 0.97
C SER A 85 -0.47 13.37 0.83
N GLY A 86 0.44 13.29 -0.14
CA GLY A 86 1.39 12.20 -0.31
C GLY A 86 0.81 10.89 -0.85
N LEU A 87 1.60 9.82 -0.71
CA LEU A 87 1.38 8.50 -1.31
C LEU A 87 0.03 7.88 -0.97
N MET A 88 -0.45 8.10 0.25
CA MET A 88 -1.69 7.51 0.77
C MET A 88 -2.76 8.57 1.05
N GLN A 89 -2.56 9.82 0.61
CA GLN A 89 -3.48 10.94 0.83
C GLN A 89 -3.89 11.07 2.31
N THR A 90 -2.89 11.16 3.19
CA THR A 90 -3.06 11.37 4.63
C THR A 90 -3.34 12.84 4.96
N PRO A 91 -3.84 13.18 6.16
CA PRO A 91 -4.13 14.58 6.54
C PRO A 91 -2.93 15.54 6.47
N GLY A 92 -1.70 15.01 6.40
CA GLY A 92 -0.48 15.76 6.11
C GLY A 92 0.60 14.83 5.56
N MET A 93 1.80 15.37 5.33
CA MET A 93 3.00 14.59 4.97
C MET A 93 4.18 15.05 5.83
N SER A 94 4.97 14.10 6.34
CA SER A 94 6.20 14.38 7.07
C SER A 94 7.38 14.63 6.11
N GLY A 95 7.29 14.12 4.88
CA GLY A 95 8.38 14.11 3.90
C GLY A 95 9.27 12.86 3.98
N TYR A 96 9.06 12.02 4.99
CA TYR A 96 9.72 10.72 5.14
C TYR A 96 8.76 9.60 4.73
N ILE A 97 9.11 8.87 3.66
CA ILE A 97 8.24 7.86 3.04
C ILE A 97 7.80 6.81 4.07
N ASP A 98 8.69 6.32 4.93
CA ASP A 98 8.38 5.30 5.91
C ASP A 98 7.35 5.78 6.95
N LEU A 99 7.48 7.01 7.45
CA LEU A 99 6.51 7.59 8.39
C LEU A 99 5.16 7.84 7.72
N ASP A 100 5.17 8.35 6.49
CA ASP A 100 3.96 8.68 5.74
C ASP A 100 3.18 7.41 5.36
N VAL A 101 3.87 6.33 4.98
CA VAL A 101 3.27 5.02 4.72
C VAL A 101 2.68 4.42 6.00
N ARG A 102 3.41 4.45 7.12
CA ARG A 102 2.88 3.96 8.42
C ARG A 102 1.63 4.72 8.84
N TRP A 103 1.58 6.03 8.62
CA TRP A 103 0.40 6.84 8.94
C TRP A 103 -0.81 6.40 8.10
N GLY A 104 -0.66 6.27 6.79
CA GLY A 104 -1.73 5.77 5.92
C GLY A 104 -2.18 4.35 6.29
N VAL A 105 -1.24 3.46 6.61
CA VAL A 105 -1.52 2.10 7.08
C VAL A 105 -2.32 2.10 8.40
N ARG A 106 -1.97 2.97 9.35
CA ARG A 106 -2.72 3.10 10.60
C ARG A 106 -4.17 3.52 10.35
N ILE A 107 -4.40 4.49 9.46
CA ILE A 107 -5.76 4.91 9.07
C ILE A 107 -6.49 3.73 8.40
N LEU A 108 -5.84 2.99 7.51
CA LEU A 108 -6.43 1.81 6.87
C LEU A 108 -6.85 0.75 7.89
N LYS A 109 -6.02 0.45 8.90
CA LYS A 109 -6.37 -0.50 9.98
C LYS A 109 -7.57 -0.04 10.78
N GLU A 110 -7.65 1.24 11.12
CA GLU A 110 -8.82 1.80 11.78
C GLU A 110 -10.08 1.57 10.93
N LYS A 111 -9.99 1.78 9.61
CA LYS A 111 -11.13 1.59 8.70
C LYS A 111 -11.52 0.13 8.54
N LEU A 112 -10.54 -0.78 8.51
CA LEU A 112 -10.79 -2.22 8.52
C LEU A 112 -11.54 -2.65 9.77
N LYS A 113 -11.12 -2.18 10.96
CA LYS A 113 -11.82 -2.46 12.22
C LYS A 113 -13.26 -1.94 12.20
N LEU A 114 -13.46 -0.69 11.79
CA LEU A 114 -14.80 -0.09 11.68
C LEU A 114 -15.70 -0.84 10.68
N ALA A 115 -15.10 -1.45 9.65
CA ALA A 115 -15.79 -2.19 8.61
C ALA A 115 -16.01 -3.68 8.96
N ASN A 116 -15.65 -4.14 10.16
CA ASN A 116 -15.60 -5.56 10.50
C ASN A 116 -14.79 -6.38 9.48
N TYR A 117 -13.64 -5.83 9.07
CA TYR A 117 -12.70 -6.42 8.12
C TYR A 117 -13.24 -6.65 6.70
N ASP A 118 -14.39 -6.07 6.35
CA ASP A 118 -14.85 -5.97 4.96
C ASP A 118 -13.97 -4.95 4.21
N LEU A 119 -13.07 -5.45 3.37
CA LEU A 119 -12.12 -4.62 2.62
C LEU A 119 -12.82 -3.55 1.77
N LYS A 120 -13.91 -3.89 1.07
CA LYS A 120 -14.62 -2.92 0.22
C LYS A 120 -15.18 -1.78 1.07
N LYS A 121 -15.79 -2.09 2.21
CA LYS A 121 -16.31 -1.07 3.15
C LYS A 121 -15.17 -0.26 3.76
N ALA A 122 -14.07 -0.89 4.16
CA ALA A 122 -12.91 -0.21 4.71
C ALA A 122 -12.32 0.81 3.73
N ILE A 123 -12.18 0.45 2.45
CA ILE A 123 -11.72 1.38 1.42
C ILE A 123 -12.72 2.50 1.18
N ALA A 124 -14.03 2.24 1.21
CA ALA A 124 -15.02 3.32 1.13
C ALA A 124 -14.88 4.30 2.31
N LEU A 125 -14.70 3.78 3.53
CA LEU A 125 -14.43 4.60 4.72
C LEU A 125 -13.13 5.40 4.59
N TYR A 126 -12.08 4.81 4.02
CA TYR A 126 -10.80 5.49 3.77
C TYR A 126 -10.99 6.66 2.80
N LYS A 127 -11.75 6.46 1.72
CA LYS A 127 -11.99 7.44 0.65
C LYS A 127 -13.03 8.51 0.97
N GLY A 128 -13.49 8.59 2.22
CA GLY A 128 -14.42 9.63 2.68
C GLY A 128 -15.81 9.14 3.07
N GLY A 129 -15.98 7.84 3.35
CA GLY A 129 -17.13 7.34 4.10
C GLY A 129 -18.21 6.66 3.26
N THR A 130 -19.46 6.90 3.62
CA THR A 130 -20.64 6.19 3.08
C THR A 130 -21.27 6.88 1.86
N ASN A 131 -20.65 7.95 1.36
CA ASN A 131 -21.17 8.70 0.22
C ASN A 131 -21.01 7.93 -1.12
N ARG A 132 -21.77 8.35 -2.14
CA ARG A 132 -21.80 7.67 -3.46
C ARG A 132 -20.42 7.63 -4.13
N LEU A 133 -19.64 8.71 -4.04
CA LEU A 133 -18.32 8.80 -4.66
C LEU A 133 -17.34 7.81 -4.00
N ALA A 134 -17.29 7.78 -2.67
CA ALA A 134 -16.43 6.88 -1.92
C ALA A 134 -16.75 5.40 -2.21
N ARG A 135 -18.04 5.04 -2.30
CA ARG A 135 -18.47 3.69 -2.70
C ARG A 135 -18.00 3.33 -4.12
N LYS A 136 -18.17 4.24 -5.08
CA LYS A 136 -17.70 4.05 -6.47
C LYS A 136 -16.19 3.87 -6.52
N GLN A 137 -15.42 4.72 -5.82
CA GLN A 137 -13.96 4.61 -5.80
C GLN A 137 -13.49 3.33 -5.10
N ALA A 138 -14.22 2.84 -4.08
CA ALA A 138 -13.95 1.55 -3.46
C ALA A 138 -14.23 0.38 -4.41
N GLU A 139 -15.28 0.47 -5.24
CA GLU A 139 -15.52 -0.52 -6.30
C GLU A 139 -14.40 -0.52 -7.34
N ASP A 140 -13.95 0.66 -7.76
CA ASP A 140 -12.83 0.81 -8.68
C ASP A 140 -11.56 0.20 -8.11
N PHE A 141 -11.26 0.45 -6.83
CA PHE A 141 -10.19 -0.21 -6.10
C PHE A 141 -10.35 -1.74 -6.12
N MET A 142 -11.53 -2.26 -5.76
CA MET A 142 -11.75 -3.72 -5.69
C MET A 142 -11.61 -4.40 -7.06
N ARG A 143 -11.93 -3.70 -8.17
CA ARG A 143 -11.70 -4.23 -9.52
C ARG A 143 -10.22 -4.31 -9.87
N ARG A 144 -9.41 -3.32 -9.45
CA ARG A 144 -7.95 -3.34 -9.64
C ARG A 144 -7.31 -4.42 -8.77
N TRP A 145 -7.68 -4.45 -7.48
CA TRP A 145 -7.19 -5.43 -6.52
C TRP A 145 -7.44 -6.86 -6.95
N ARG A 146 -8.66 -7.20 -7.41
CA ARG A 146 -8.98 -8.56 -7.88
C ARG A 146 -8.10 -9.07 -9.01
N LYS A 147 -7.59 -8.18 -9.87
CA LYS A 147 -6.67 -8.57 -10.94
C LYS A 147 -5.29 -8.89 -10.37
N VAL A 148 -4.76 -7.99 -9.54
CA VAL A 148 -3.46 -8.18 -8.89
C VAL A 148 -3.45 -9.40 -7.97
N SER A 149 -4.52 -9.61 -7.20
CA SER A 149 -4.60 -10.75 -6.28
C SER A 149 -4.68 -12.10 -6.98
N GLY A 150 -5.09 -12.16 -8.26
CA GLY A 150 -5.07 -13.41 -9.04
C GLY A 150 -3.74 -13.68 -9.75
N GLU A 151 -2.87 -12.66 -9.85
CA GLU A 151 -1.58 -12.75 -10.54
C GLU A 151 -0.42 -12.94 -9.54
N MET A 152 -0.54 -12.37 -8.33
CA MET A 152 0.58 -12.22 -7.39
C MET A 152 0.45 -13.04 -6.10
N ILE A 153 -0.73 -13.63 -5.85
CA ILE A 153 -1.06 -14.48 -4.69
C ILE A 153 -1.58 -15.81 -5.22
#